data_AF-A0A3D8J8H3-F1
#
_entry.id   AF-A0A3D8J8H3-F1
#
_cell.length_a   1.000
_cell.length_b   1.000
_cell.length_c   1.000
_cell.angle_alpha   90.00
_cell.angle_beta   90.00
_cell.angle_gamma   90.00
#
_symmetry.space_group_name_H-M   'P 1'
#
loop_
_entity.id
_entity.type
_entity.pdbx_description
1 polymer ?
#
loop_
_entity_poly.entity_id
_entity_poly.type
_entity_poly.pdbx_seq_one_letter_code
_entity_poly.pdbx_strand_id
1 'polypeptide(L)'
;MQKCIFYLSVCIEAILASGCIAFHDPQTTLLQEAQHIVIVYEKPDNCKMLGEVDGFKKNTWGGLDLKQIKDSAKNDMKNNASAMGADTIFVVSEDKLTSSNEVISGKKNTNDSIFGSRTREEIVKEIHIQGTAYKCKMDNNDFRHKE
;
A
#
# COMPACT_ATOMS: atom_id res chain seq x y z
N MET A 1 -3.97 -42.99 -27.13
CA MET A 1 -2.71 -43.72 -26.84
C MET A 1 -1.60 -43.13 -27.68
N GLN A 2 -0.53 -42.69 -27.00
CA GLN A 2 0.87 -42.55 -27.42
C GLN A 2 1.21 -42.34 -28.91
N LYS A 3 1.91 -41.23 -29.20
CA LYS A 3 3.39 -41.26 -29.36
C LYS A 3 3.93 -39.84 -29.51
N CYS A 4 4.61 -39.39 -28.45
CA CYS A 4 5.69 -38.43 -28.58
C CYS A 4 6.84 -39.10 -29.36
N ILE A 5 7.64 -38.30 -30.07
CA ILE A 5 9.11 -38.18 -29.88
C ILE A 5 9.87 -37.87 -31.20
N PHE A 6 10.65 -36.78 -31.10
CA PHE A 6 11.80 -36.31 -31.89
C PHE A 6 11.60 -35.92 -33.36
N TYR A 7 11.59 -34.61 -33.62
CA TYR A 7 12.60 -34.01 -34.51
C TYR A 7 13.07 -32.68 -33.94
N LEU A 8 14.24 -32.75 -33.31
CA LEU A 8 15.13 -31.65 -32.94
C LEU A 8 15.83 -31.23 -34.25
N SER A 9 15.38 -30.17 -34.91
CA SER A 9 16.17 -29.51 -35.95
C SER A 9 15.61 -28.11 -36.25
N VAL A 10 16.40 -27.09 -35.86
CA VAL A 10 16.30 -25.67 -36.27
C VAL A 10 15.07 -24.90 -35.73
N CYS A 11 15.14 -24.46 -34.47
CA CYS A 11 14.39 -23.32 -33.96
C CYS A 11 15.34 -22.13 -33.78
N ILE A 12 15.76 -21.52 -34.89
CA ILE A 12 16.54 -20.27 -34.90
C ILE A 12 15.82 -19.30 -35.83
N GLU A 13 14.68 -18.76 -35.41
CA GLU A 13 14.21 -17.43 -35.85
C GLU A 13 13.44 -16.76 -34.70
N ALA A 14 14.13 -15.81 -34.06
CA ALA A 14 13.62 -14.56 -33.50
C ALA A 14 12.37 -14.58 -32.58
N ILE A 15 12.53 -15.12 -31.37
CA ILE A 15 11.75 -14.64 -30.20
C ILE A 15 12.50 -13.42 -29.64
N LEU A 16 12.41 -12.29 -30.35
CA LEU A 16 12.92 -10.99 -29.89
C LEU A 16 11.76 -9.97 -29.90
N ALA A 17 10.77 -10.24 -29.07
CA ALA A 17 9.85 -9.22 -28.59
C ALA A 17 9.88 -9.26 -27.05
N SER A 18 11.04 -8.89 -26.49
CA SER A 18 11.20 -8.62 -25.06
C SER A 18 10.39 -7.37 -24.73
N GLY A 19 9.09 -7.57 -24.48
CA GLY A 19 8.23 -6.56 -23.90
C GLY A 19 8.85 -6.08 -22.60
N CYS A 20 9.20 -4.78 -22.57
CA CYS A 20 9.57 -4.09 -21.35
C CYS A 20 8.33 -4.11 -20.45
N ILE A 21 8.26 -5.07 -19.53
CA ILE A 21 7.30 -5.01 -18.42
C ILE A 21 7.79 -3.86 -17.56
N ALA A 22 7.18 -2.68 -17.73
CA ALA A 22 7.38 -1.59 -16.80
C ALA A 22 6.91 -2.11 -15.44
N PHE A 23 7.87 -2.38 -14.54
CA PHE A 23 7.58 -2.75 -13.16
C PHE A 23 6.97 -1.53 -12.47
N HIS A 24 5.64 -1.45 -12.55
CA HIS A 24 4.87 -0.45 -11.83
C HIS A 24 4.47 -1.06 -10.49
N ASP A 25 4.71 -0.36 -9.39
CA ASP A 25 4.15 -0.76 -8.10
C ASP A 25 2.62 -0.64 -8.18
N PRO A 26 1.85 -1.74 -8.12
CA PRO A 26 0.40 -1.64 -8.18
C PRO A 26 -0.12 -1.09 -6.85
N GLN A 27 -1.20 -0.32 -6.89
CA GLN A 27 -1.90 0.14 -5.69
C GLN A 27 -2.48 -1.07 -4.93
N THR A 28 -2.44 -1.06 -3.59
CA THR A 28 -3.06 -2.14 -2.80
C THR A 28 -4.58 -2.06 -2.92
N THR A 29 -5.20 -3.14 -3.40
CA THR A 29 -6.65 -3.26 -3.54
C THR A 29 -7.31 -3.53 -2.19
N LEU A 30 -8.42 -2.85 -1.91
CA LEU A 30 -9.28 -3.15 -0.77
C LEU A 30 -10.11 -4.41 -1.07
N LEU A 31 -9.98 -5.42 -0.22
CA LEU A 31 -10.77 -6.66 -0.35
C LEU A 31 -12.24 -6.40 -0.02
N GLN A 32 -13.15 -7.19 -0.60
CA GLN A 32 -14.59 -6.97 -0.41
C GLN A 32 -15.00 -7.17 1.06
N GLU A 33 -14.44 -8.18 1.70
CA GLU A 33 -14.59 -8.45 3.13
C GLU A 33 -14.06 -7.31 3.98
N ALA A 34 -13.09 -6.51 3.53
CA ALA A 34 -12.52 -5.42 4.32
C ALA A 34 -13.27 -4.08 4.18
N GLN A 35 -14.31 -4.02 3.34
CA GLN A 35 -15.06 -2.77 3.10
C GLN A 35 -15.81 -2.27 4.32
N HIS A 36 -16.24 -3.18 5.21
CA HIS A 36 -16.98 -2.83 6.42
C HIS A 36 -16.08 -2.29 7.56
N ILE A 37 -14.76 -2.33 7.40
CA ILE A 37 -13.81 -1.88 8.43
C ILE A 37 -13.83 -0.35 8.54
N VAL A 38 -14.14 0.14 9.74
CA VAL A 38 -14.14 1.57 10.09
C VAL A 38 -12.81 1.94 10.76
N ILE A 39 -12.20 3.04 10.32
CA ILE A 39 -11.01 3.59 10.99
C ILE A 39 -11.48 4.73 11.89
N VAL A 40 -11.11 4.68 13.17
CA VAL A 40 -11.40 5.68 14.19
C VAL A 40 -10.11 6.24 14.78
N TYR A 41 -10.16 7.51 15.20
CA TYR A 41 -9.03 8.21 15.84
C TYR A 41 -9.26 8.45 17.34
N GLU A 42 -10.42 8.06 17.83
CA GLU A 42 -10.74 7.99 19.24
C GLU A 42 -10.90 6.52 19.63
N LYS A 43 -10.48 6.15 20.83
CA LYS A 43 -10.51 4.77 21.28
C LYS A 43 -11.97 4.31 21.37
N PRO A 44 -12.37 3.21 20.70
CA PRO A 44 -13.76 2.79 20.70
C PRO A 44 -14.14 2.15 22.04
N ASP A 45 -15.32 2.52 22.55
CA ASP A 45 -15.92 1.94 23.75
C ASP A 45 -16.72 0.67 23.41
N ASN A 46 -16.94 -0.21 24.39
CA ASN A 46 -17.71 -1.46 24.23
C ASN A 46 -17.17 -2.46 23.18
N CYS A 47 -15.88 -2.35 22.82
CA CYS A 47 -15.25 -3.23 21.82
C CYS A 47 -14.19 -4.16 22.43
N LYS A 48 -14.06 -5.36 21.87
CA LYS A 48 -13.00 -6.31 22.22
C LYS A 48 -11.78 -6.04 21.35
N MET A 49 -10.64 -5.78 21.98
CA MET A 49 -9.35 -5.71 21.28
C MET A 49 -8.99 -7.09 20.73
N LEU A 50 -8.68 -7.14 19.43
CA LEU A 50 -8.25 -8.37 18.75
C LEU A 50 -6.74 -8.44 18.61
N GLY A 51 -6.08 -7.29 18.49
CA GLY A 51 -4.62 -7.19 18.43
C GLY A 51 -4.17 -5.92 17.70
N GLU A 52 -2.88 -5.80 17.49
CA GLU A 52 -2.29 -4.76 16.66
C GLU A 52 -2.38 -5.14 15.18
N VAL A 53 -2.50 -4.13 14.33
CA VAL A 53 -2.54 -4.29 12.88
C VAL A 53 -1.69 -3.20 12.23
N ASP A 54 -0.92 -3.58 11.23
CA ASP A 54 -0.15 -2.66 10.41
C ASP A 54 -0.66 -2.64 8.97
N GLY A 55 -0.40 -1.52 8.31
CA GLY A 55 -0.53 -1.39 6.86
C GLY A 55 0.72 -0.75 6.29
N PHE A 56 1.22 -1.34 5.20
CA PHE A 56 2.48 -0.93 4.61
C PHE A 56 2.36 -0.71 3.11
N LYS A 57 3.02 0.34 2.61
CA LYS A 57 3.25 0.50 1.18
C LYS A 57 4.60 1.13 0.91
N LYS A 58 5.34 0.51 -0.02
CA LYS A 58 6.55 1.05 -0.63
C LYS A 58 6.31 1.43 -2.09
N ASN A 59 6.89 2.55 -2.51
CA ASN A 59 6.93 3.08 -3.87
C ASN A 59 8.38 3.03 -4.36
N THR A 60 8.76 1.89 -4.92
CA THR A 60 10.13 1.57 -5.34
C THR A 60 10.48 2.26 -6.66
N TRP A 61 9.52 2.36 -7.58
CA TRP A 61 9.77 2.87 -8.95
C TRP A 61 9.10 4.22 -9.25
N GLY A 62 8.51 4.88 -8.25
CA GLY A 62 7.91 6.20 -8.43
C GLY A 62 6.59 6.20 -9.21
N GLY A 63 5.91 5.05 -9.29
CA GLY A 63 4.65 4.89 -10.03
C GLY A 63 3.41 5.34 -9.26
N LEU A 64 3.53 5.50 -7.94
CA LEU A 64 2.42 5.95 -7.09
C LEU A 64 2.69 7.33 -6.52
N ASP A 65 1.66 8.19 -6.56
CA ASP A 65 1.67 9.45 -5.83
C ASP A 65 1.51 9.23 -4.31
N LEU A 66 1.75 10.27 -3.52
CA LEU A 66 1.66 10.20 -2.06
C LEU A 66 0.27 9.73 -1.58
N LYS A 67 -0.80 10.17 -2.23
CA LYS A 67 -2.17 9.79 -1.87
C LYS A 67 -2.40 8.31 -2.15
N GLN A 68 -1.94 7.79 -3.28
CA GLN A 68 -2.06 6.38 -3.65
C GLN A 68 -1.25 5.47 -2.72
N ILE A 69 -0.07 5.92 -2.26
CA ILE A 69 0.72 5.18 -1.26
C ILE A 69 -0.02 5.13 0.08
N LYS A 70 -0.59 6.27 0.52
CA LYS A 70 -1.40 6.32 1.76
C LYS A 70 -2.64 5.44 1.66
N ASP A 71 -3.38 5.53 0.57
CA ASP A 71 -4.59 4.73 0.33
C ASP A 71 -4.22 3.24 0.28
N SER A 72 -3.08 2.89 -0.31
CA SER A 72 -2.58 1.50 -0.33
C SER A 72 -2.26 0.98 1.07
N ALA A 73 -1.52 1.75 1.89
CA ALA A 73 -1.22 1.36 3.26
C ALA A 73 -2.50 1.23 4.11
N LYS A 74 -3.48 2.13 3.91
CA LYS A 74 -4.80 2.02 4.58
C LYS A 74 -5.56 0.77 4.16
N ASN A 75 -5.57 0.45 2.86
CA ASN A 75 -6.23 -0.76 2.36
C ASN A 75 -5.56 -2.02 2.90
N ASP A 76 -4.23 -2.06 2.93
CA ASP A 76 -3.46 -3.15 3.52
C ASP A 76 -3.83 -3.37 5.00
N MET A 77 -3.83 -2.30 5.79
CA MET A 77 -4.25 -2.33 7.20
C MET A 77 -5.68 -2.85 7.38
N LYS A 78 -6.63 -2.41 6.52
CA LYS A 78 -8.02 -2.87 6.55
C LYS A 78 -8.14 -4.35 6.20
N ASN A 79 -7.40 -4.81 5.19
CA ASN A 79 -7.37 -6.22 4.79
C ASN A 79 -6.86 -7.09 5.94
N ASN A 80 -5.77 -6.67 6.59
CA ASN A 80 -5.20 -7.36 7.75
C ASN A 80 -6.17 -7.40 8.94
N ALA A 81 -6.84 -6.28 9.24
CA ALA A 81 -7.84 -6.22 10.31
C ALA A 81 -9.06 -7.11 10.00
N SER A 82 -9.51 -7.12 8.75
CA SER A 82 -10.61 -7.99 8.29
C SER A 82 -10.25 -9.47 8.43
N ALA A 83 -9.00 -9.85 8.14
CA ALA A 83 -8.52 -11.22 8.33
C ALA A 83 -8.55 -11.66 9.81
N MET A 84 -8.46 -10.71 10.75
CA MET A 84 -8.62 -10.95 12.20
C MET A 84 -10.09 -10.99 12.65
N GLY A 85 -11.04 -10.71 11.75
CA GLY A 85 -12.46 -10.60 12.07
C GLY A 85 -12.85 -9.28 12.74
N ALA A 86 -11.97 -8.27 12.70
CA ALA A 86 -12.25 -6.95 13.20
C ALA A 86 -13.37 -6.26 12.40
N ASP A 87 -13.94 -5.22 12.97
CA ASP A 87 -14.82 -4.27 12.27
C ASP A 87 -14.35 -2.82 12.43
N THR A 88 -13.45 -2.58 13.40
CA THR A 88 -12.99 -1.24 13.76
C THR A 88 -11.47 -1.24 13.94
N ILE A 89 -10.78 -0.23 13.44
CA ILE A 89 -9.36 0.01 13.67
C ILE A 89 -9.21 1.35 14.38
N PHE A 90 -8.55 1.35 15.52
CA PHE A 90 -8.13 2.57 16.21
C PHE A 90 -6.70 2.92 15.80
N VAL A 91 -6.51 4.10 15.21
CA VAL A 91 -5.18 4.60 14.81
C VAL A 91 -4.79 5.71 15.77
N VAL A 92 -3.74 5.47 16.58
CA VAL A 92 -3.28 6.41 17.62
C VAL A 92 -2.64 7.64 16.98
N SER A 93 -2.00 7.50 15.81
CA SER A 93 -1.44 8.58 15.00
C SER A 93 -1.12 8.02 13.61
N GLU A 94 -1.37 8.79 12.53
CA GLU A 94 -0.69 8.53 11.25
C GLU A 94 0.78 8.89 11.47
N ASP A 95 1.57 7.96 12.01
CA ASP A 95 2.98 8.22 12.27
C ASP A 95 3.64 8.75 11.00
N LYS A 96 4.31 9.89 11.18
CA LYS A 96 4.99 10.64 10.13
C LYS A 96 5.85 9.71 9.30
N LEU A 97 5.45 9.56 8.03
CA LEU A 97 6.28 9.42 6.84
C LEU A 97 7.78 9.29 7.15
N THR A 98 8.29 8.08 7.34
CA THR A 98 9.72 7.85 7.20
C THR A 98 10.02 7.86 5.70
N SER A 99 10.22 9.06 5.15
CA SER A 99 10.87 9.20 3.86
C SER A 99 12.33 8.79 4.06
N SER A 100 12.66 7.52 3.77
CA SER A 100 14.05 7.07 3.73
C SER A 100 14.75 7.82 2.59
N ASN A 101 15.38 8.94 2.95
CA ASN A 101 16.31 9.70 2.12
C ASN A 101 17.54 8.83 1.82
N GLU A 102 17.41 7.93 0.85
CA GLU A 102 18.56 7.35 0.17
C GLU A 102 19.14 8.46 -0.72
N VAL A 103 20.11 9.18 -0.15
CA VAL A 103 20.99 10.09 -0.87
C VAL A 103 21.83 9.24 -1.81
N ILE A 104 21.35 9.05 -3.04
CA ILE A 104 22.22 8.64 -4.13
C ILE A 104 23.15 9.82 -4.37
N SER A 105 24.35 9.75 -3.79
CA SER A 105 25.48 10.65 -4.04
C SER A 105 25.88 10.56 -5.52
N GLY A 106 25.14 11.26 -6.38
CA GLY A 106 25.52 11.54 -7.74
C GLY A 106 26.64 12.57 -7.74
N LYS A 107 27.87 12.10 -7.89
CA LYS A 107 29.07 12.88 -8.15
C LYS A 107 28.84 13.77 -9.39
N LYS A 108 28.46 15.04 -9.22
CA LYS A 108 28.32 16.01 -10.32
C LYS A 108 29.65 16.74 -10.53
N ASN A 109 30.34 16.38 -11.60
CA ASN A 109 31.30 17.26 -12.26
C ASN A 109 30.54 18.30 -13.10
N THR A 110 31.21 19.44 -13.29
CA THR A 110 30.96 20.57 -14.20
C THR A 110 29.84 21.57 -13.87
N ASN A 111 30.29 22.75 -13.44
CA ASN A 111 29.87 24.11 -13.82
C ASN A 111 28.63 24.20 -14.72
N ASP A 112 27.48 24.56 -14.15
CA ASP A 112 26.57 25.51 -14.79
C ASP A 112 25.54 26.06 -13.79
N SER A 113 25.33 27.38 -13.89
CA SER A 113 24.48 28.17 -13.01
C SER A 113 23.10 28.33 -13.63
N ILE A 114 22.06 27.64 -13.16
CA ILE A 114 20.67 28.03 -13.47
C ILE A 114 19.74 27.87 -12.26
N PHE A 115 19.23 29.03 -11.88
CA PHE A 115 18.10 29.40 -11.04
C PHE A 115 16.87 28.50 -11.22
N GLY A 116 16.33 28.01 -10.11
CA GLY A 116 15.05 27.31 -10.05
C GLY A 116 14.93 26.46 -8.81
N SER A 117 14.58 27.07 -7.67
CA SER A 117 14.09 26.33 -6.50
C SER A 117 12.78 25.63 -6.86
N ARG A 118 12.89 24.46 -7.49
CA ARG A 118 11.81 23.47 -7.47
C ARG A 118 11.72 23.01 -6.03
N THR A 119 10.59 23.29 -5.38
CA THR A 119 10.18 22.58 -4.18
C THR A 119 10.34 21.10 -4.47
N ARG A 120 11.35 20.49 -3.87
CA ARG A 120 11.66 19.08 -3.97
C ARG A 120 10.47 18.38 -3.32
N GLU A 121 9.49 17.95 -4.13
CA GLU A 121 8.49 17.00 -3.67
C GLU A 121 9.29 15.86 -3.04
N GLU A 122 9.20 15.73 -1.72
CA GLU A 122 9.68 14.54 -1.03
C GLU A 122 8.90 13.38 -1.66
N ILE A 123 9.57 12.64 -2.55
CA ILE A 123 9.06 11.39 -3.07
C ILE A 123 9.06 10.46 -1.87
N VAL A 124 7.93 10.42 -1.16
CA VAL A 124 7.71 9.46 -0.08
C VAL A 124 7.85 8.08 -0.69
N LYS A 125 8.91 7.39 -0.27
CA LYS A 125 9.23 6.05 -0.76
C LYS A 125 8.47 4.98 -0.02
N GLU A 126 8.04 5.24 1.20
CA GLU A 126 7.37 4.26 2.04
C GLU A 126 6.44 4.91 3.07
N ILE A 127 5.36 4.21 3.38
CA ILE A 127 4.40 4.56 4.42
C ILE A 127 4.09 3.33 5.23
N HIS A 128 4.11 3.50 6.54
CA HIS A 128 3.72 2.51 7.53
C HIS A 128 2.68 3.13 8.44
N ILE A 129 1.55 2.46 8.61
CA ILE A 129 0.45 2.89 9.47
C ILE A 129 0.23 1.78 10.49
N GLN A 130 0.25 2.13 11.77
CA GLN A 130 -0.04 1.20 12.85
C GLN A 130 -1.39 1.55 13.48
N GLY A 131 -2.13 0.52 13.84
CA GLY A 131 -3.39 0.63 14.54
C GLY A 131 -3.66 -0.57 15.42
N THR A 132 -4.75 -0.50 16.15
CA THR A 132 -5.26 -1.58 16.97
C THR A 132 -6.61 -2.01 16.42
N ALA A 133 -6.74 -3.29 16.13
CA ALA A 133 -7.96 -3.90 15.60
C ALA A 133 -8.92 -4.27 16.74
N TYR A 134 -10.21 -3.94 16.55
CA TYR A 134 -11.29 -4.16 17.49
C TYR A 134 -12.48 -4.87 16.83
N LYS A 135 -13.19 -5.65 17.65
CA LYS A 135 -14.54 -6.16 17.36
C LYS A 135 -15.54 -5.45 18.24
N CYS A 136 -16.37 -4.59 17.66
CA CYS A 136 -17.40 -3.88 18.36
C CYS A 136 -18.72 -4.66 18.32
N LYS A 137 -19.46 -4.68 19.43
CA LYS A 137 -20.85 -5.11 19.39
C LYS A 137 -21.65 -3.95 18.80
N MET A 138 -22.41 -4.19 17.74
CA MET A 138 -23.37 -3.20 17.27
C MET A 138 -24.40 -2.98 18.37
N ASP A 139 -24.33 -1.83 19.03
CA ASP A 139 -25.42 -1.37 19.88
C ASP A 139 -26.58 -1.01 18.95
N ASN A 140 -27.67 -1.77 19.01
CA ASN A 140 -28.89 -1.60 18.21
C ASN A 140 -29.60 -0.23 18.41
N ASN A 141 -28.97 0.75 19.05
CA ASN A 141 -29.56 2.03 19.43
C ASN A 141 -29.19 3.22 18.53
N ASP A 142 -28.24 3.10 17.59
CA ASP A 142 -27.78 4.23 16.78
C ASP A 142 -28.66 4.54 15.54
N PHE A 143 -29.85 3.92 15.44
CA PHE A 143 -30.82 4.21 14.37
C PHE A 143 -32.02 5.08 14.80
N ARG A 144 -32.05 5.57 16.06
CA ARG A 144 -33.22 6.29 16.62
C ARG A 144 -33.09 7.81 16.78
N HIS A 145 -32.10 8.47 16.16
CA HIS A 145 -32.00 9.93 16.19
C HIS A 145 -31.80 10.55 14.81
N LYS A 146 -32.74 10.29 13.91
CA LYS A 146 -33.11 11.19 12.80
C LYS A 146 -34.62 11.10 12.56
N GLU A 147 -35.39 11.79 13.40
CA GLU A 147 -36.74 12.27 13.05
C GLU A 147 -36.71 13.80 13.02
#